data_AF-A0A3N1CNF1-F1
#
_entry.id   AF-A0A3N1CNF1-F1
#
_cell.length_a   1.000
_cell.length_b   1.000
_cell.length_c   1.000
_cell.angle_alpha   90.00
_cell.angle_beta   90.00
_cell.angle_gamma   90.00
#
_symmetry.space_group_name_H-M   'P 1'
#
loop_
_entity.id
_entity.type
_entity.pdbx_description
1 polymer ?
#
loop_
_entity_poly.entity_id
_entity_poly.type
_entity_poly.pdbx_seq_one_letter_code
_entity_poly.pdbx_strand_id
1 'polypeptide(L)'
;MRDDRSVHISGGTVSGGQINTGDHVTMNQAGQDTAPELAAALDRVAELLARHAAELPEAARAGRDLRDLREEVESADPDLPRRNGALARLTQRVTVVTPLLEAVETVRNLLG
;
A
#
# COMPACT_ATOMS: atom_id res chain seq x y z
N MET A 1 -5.47 40.40 23.49
CA MET A 1 -4.14 39.78 23.33
C MET A 1 -4.36 38.28 23.13
N ARG A 2 -4.49 37.87 21.86
CA ARG A 2 -4.47 36.46 21.43
C ARG A 2 -3.77 36.46 20.06
N ASP A 3 -2.64 35.77 20.02
CA ASP A 3 -1.83 35.47 18.84
C ASP A 3 -2.62 34.54 17.91
N ASP A 4 -3.01 35.02 16.73
CA ASP A 4 -3.32 34.15 15.60
C ASP A 4 -2.04 33.96 14.78
N ARG A 5 -1.34 32.86 15.04
CA ARG A 5 -0.22 32.40 14.20
C ARG A 5 -0.78 31.69 12.98
N SER A 6 -0.97 32.45 11.91
CA SER A 6 -1.20 31.88 10.58
C SER A 6 0.11 31.25 10.07
N VAL A 7 0.14 29.92 10.01
CA VAL A 7 1.22 29.19 9.35
C VAL A 7 0.91 29.17 7.86
N HIS A 8 1.60 30.03 7.11
CA HIS A 8 1.56 30.06 5.65
C HIS A 8 2.48 28.96 5.11
N ILE A 9 1.92 27.81 4.72
CA ILE A 9 2.67 26.81 3.94
C ILE A 9 2.40 27.10 2.47
N SER A 10 3.30 27.89 1.87
CA SER A 10 3.42 28.03 0.43
C SER A 10 4.43 27.01 -0.07
N GLY A 11 3.95 26.02 -0.82
CA GLY A 11 4.77 24.96 -1.41
C GLY A 11 4.10 24.40 -2.64
N GLY A 12 3.86 25.26 -3.63
CA GLY A 12 3.28 24.88 -4.92
C GLY A 12 4.33 24.24 -5.83
N THR A 13 4.07 23.02 -6.26
CA THR A 13 4.37 22.58 -7.64
C THR A 13 3.32 21.56 -8.03
N VAL A 14 2.13 22.04 -8.40
CA VAL A 14 1.09 21.22 -9.05
C VAL A 14 1.38 21.28 -10.54
N SER A 15 1.99 20.23 -11.07
CA SER A 15 2.03 20.00 -12.52
C SER A 15 0.86 19.07 -12.89
N GLY A 16 -0.16 19.66 -13.50
CA GLY A 16 -1.10 18.96 -14.38
C GLY A 16 -2.41 18.47 -13.73
N GLY A 17 -3.49 19.20 -14.03
CA GLY A 17 -4.82 18.57 -14.15
C GLY A 17 -5.88 18.97 -13.13
N GLN A 18 -6.56 20.08 -13.42
CA GLN A 18 -7.97 20.33 -13.10
C GLN A 18 -8.34 20.65 -11.62
N ILE A 19 -8.41 21.95 -11.35
CA ILE A 19 -9.16 22.52 -10.22
C ILE A 19 -10.66 22.37 -10.55
N ASN A 20 -11.39 21.63 -9.73
CA ASN A 20 -12.86 21.61 -9.75
C ASN A 20 -13.37 22.29 -8.47
N THR A 21 -13.87 23.51 -8.60
CA THR A 21 -14.50 24.27 -7.50
C THR A 21 -15.96 23.83 -7.42
N GLY A 22 -16.28 22.96 -6.47
CA GLY A 22 -17.65 22.49 -6.22
C GLY A 22 -17.81 22.01 -4.77
N ASP A 23 -18.88 22.43 -4.14
CA ASP A 23 -19.22 22.37 -2.70
C ASP A 23 -19.51 20.94 -2.17
N HIS A 24 -18.57 20.00 -2.40
CA HIS A 24 -18.46 18.67 -1.77
C HIS A 24 -17.13 18.01 -2.18
N VAL A 25 -16.01 18.71 -1.95
CA VAL A 25 -14.69 18.07 -2.11
C VAL A 25 -14.41 17.24 -0.87
N THR A 26 -14.81 15.96 -0.91
CA THR A 26 -14.05 14.95 -0.17
C THR A 26 -12.66 14.97 -0.77
N MET A 27 -11.72 15.71 -0.15
CA MET A 27 -10.31 15.56 -0.47
C MET A 27 -9.99 14.09 -0.21
N ASN A 28 -9.96 13.28 -1.26
CA ASN A 28 -9.26 12.02 -1.21
C ASN A 28 -7.80 12.39 -0.93
N GLN A 29 -7.39 12.25 0.33
CA GLN A 29 -5.99 12.29 0.80
C GLN A 29 -5.17 11.11 0.22
N ALA A 30 -5.55 10.60 -0.96
CA ALA A 30 -5.06 9.39 -1.63
C ALA A 30 -3.60 9.47 -2.09
N GLY A 31 -2.87 10.54 -1.75
CA GLY A 31 -1.45 10.70 -2.07
C GLY A 31 -0.51 10.70 -0.87
N GLN A 32 -0.99 10.97 0.35
CA GLN A 32 -0.13 11.11 1.54
C GLN A 32 -0.45 10.06 2.61
N ASP A 33 -1.71 9.64 2.76
CA ASP A 33 -2.11 8.67 3.79
C ASP A 33 -1.99 7.21 3.33
N THR A 34 -2.01 6.97 2.02
CA THR A 34 -1.93 5.61 1.45
C THR A 34 -0.57 4.95 1.66
N ALA A 35 0.53 5.72 1.72
CA ALA A 35 1.86 5.15 1.91
C ALA A 35 2.06 4.55 3.32
N PRO A 36 1.71 5.24 4.43
CA PRO A 36 1.67 4.64 5.77
C PRO A 36 0.73 3.43 5.89
N GLU A 37 -0.47 3.52 5.31
CA GLU A 37 -1.47 2.44 5.35
C GLU A 37 -1.01 1.20 4.57
N LEU A 38 -0.38 1.40 3.41
CA LEU A 38 0.19 0.32 2.60
C LEU A 38 1.37 -0.35 3.31
N ALA A 39 2.25 0.43 3.94
CA ALA A 39 3.35 -0.11 4.74
C ALA A 39 2.81 -0.97 5.90
N ALA A 40 1.82 -0.47 6.65
CA ALA A 40 1.17 -1.21 7.73
C ALA A 40 0.48 -2.49 7.23
N ALA A 41 -0.18 -2.44 6.07
CA ALA A 41 -0.79 -3.61 5.45
C ALA A 41 0.26 -4.66 5.04
N LEU A 42 1.40 -4.24 4.46
CA LEU A 42 2.51 -5.11 4.11
C LEU A 42 3.17 -5.75 5.34
N ASP A 43 3.27 -5.01 6.46
CA ASP A 43 3.73 -5.54 7.74
C ASP A 43 2.77 -6.55 8.35
N ARG A 44 1.46 -6.29 8.22
CA ARG A 44 0.44 -7.24 8.65
C ARG A 44 0.53 -8.56 7.88
N VAL A 45 0.77 -8.50 6.56
CA VAL A 45 1.00 -9.71 5.76
C VAL A 45 2.25 -10.46 6.23
N ALA A 46 3.36 -9.76 6.51
CA ALA A 46 4.59 -10.39 7.01
C ALA A 46 4.36 -11.12 8.36
N GLU A 47 3.68 -10.47 9.29
CA GLU A 47 3.34 -11.06 10.59
C GLU A 47 2.49 -12.32 10.43
N LEU A 48 1.47 -12.26 9.57
CA LEU A 48 0.60 -13.40 9.29
C LEU A 48 1.34 -14.53 8.57
N LEU A 49 2.27 -14.23 7.66
CA LEU A 49 3.10 -15.24 6.98
C LEU A 49 3.98 -15.97 8.00
N ALA A 50 4.56 -15.25 8.96
CA ALA A 50 5.34 -15.86 10.02
C ALA A 50 4.46 -16.74 10.94
N ARG A 51 3.26 -16.24 11.31
CA ARG A 51 2.31 -16.97 12.16
C ARG A 51 1.81 -18.26 11.51
N HIS A 52 1.51 -18.22 10.21
CA HIS A 52 0.90 -19.35 9.47
C HIS A 52 1.91 -20.11 8.60
N ALA A 53 3.21 -19.95 8.84
CA ALA A 53 4.25 -20.59 8.02
C ALA A 53 4.13 -22.12 7.96
N ALA A 54 3.69 -22.76 9.05
CA ALA A 54 3.50 -24.21 9.11
C ALA A 54 2.28 -24.70 8.31
N GLU A 55 1.30 -23.82 8.06
CA GLU A 55 0.07 -24.12 7.33
C GLU A 55 0.19 -23.80 5.83
N LEU A 56 1.27 -23.12 5.43
CA LEU A 56 1.55 -22.71 4.06
C LEU A 56 2.57 -23.65 3.40
N PRO A 57 2.16 -24.47 2.41
CA PRO A 57 3.07 -25.34 1.68
C PRO A 57 4.22 -24.57 1.01
N GLU A 58 3.99 -23.30 0.66
CA GLU A 58 4.96 -22.45 -0.03
C GLU A 58 5.36 -21.20 0.77
N ALA A 59 5.42 -21.29 2.11
CA ALA A 59 5.72 -20.15 2.99
C ALA A 59 6.98 -19.36 2.57
N ALA A 60 8.07 -20.07 2.22
CA ALA A 60 9.32 -19.44 1.79
C ALA A 60 9.21 -18.68 0.45
N ARG A 61 8.35 -19.16 -0.46
CA ARG A 61 8.09 -18.46 -1.73
C ARG A 61 7.18 -17.26 -1.51
N ALA A 62 6.14 -17.39 -0.68
CA ALA A 62 5.27 -16.29 -0.30
C ALA A 62 6.05 -15.14 0.37
N GLY A 63 7.00 -15.45 1.27
CA GLY A 63 7.88 -14.45 1.85
C GLY A 63 8.80 -13.76 0.83
N ARG A 64 9.19 -14.48 -0.23
CA ARG A 64 9.97 -13.91 -1.33
C ARG A 64 9.13 -12.97 -2.20
N ASP A 65 7.92 -13.40 -2.57
CA ASP A 65 6.97 -12.58 -3.33
C ASP A 65 6.57 -11.31 -2.54
N LEU A 66 6.42 -11.39 -1.21
CA LEU A 66 6.18 -10.21 -0.35
C LEU A 66 7.38 -9.25 -0.34
N ARG A 67 8.62 -9.77 -0.34
CA ARG A 67 9.81 -8.93 -0.41
C ARG A 67 9.89 -8.21 -1.76
N ASP A 68 9.69 -8.95 -2.86
CA ASP A 68 9.67 -8.37 -4.20
C ASP A 68 8.62 -7.26 -4.29
N LEU A 69 7.44 -7.46 -3.70
CA LEU A 69 6.39 -6.45 -3.66
C LEU A 69 6.80 -5.21 -2.86
N ARG A 70 7.46 -5.37 -1.71
CA ARG A 70 7.97 -4.25 -0.90
C ARG A 70 9.03 -3.45 -1.66
N GLU A 71 9.98 -4.15 -2.29
CA GLU A 71 11.03 -3.52 -3.10
C GLU A 71 10.44 -2.63 -4.19
N GLU A 72 9.40 -3.11 -4.90
CA GLU A 72 8.73 -2.31 -5.93
C GLU A 72 7.92 -1.14 -5.36
N VAL A 73 7.23 -1.33 -4.22
CA VAL A 73 6.43 -0.25 -3.59
C VAL A 73 7.31 0.87 -3.04
N GLU A 74 8.49 0.52 -2.51
CA GLU A 74 9.45 1.47 -1.94
C GLU A 74 10.39 2.08 -2.99
N SER A 75 10.40 1.55 -4.22
CA SER A 75 11.20 2.06 -5.33
C SER A 75 10.76 3.47 -5.73
N ALA A 76 11.73 4.34 -5.99
CA ALA A 76 11.49 5.66 -6.58
C ALA A 76 11.01 5.57 -8.05
N ASP A 77 11.24 4.44 -8.71
CA ASP A 77 10.78 4.11 -10.06
C ASP A 77 10.19 2.68 -10.05
N PRO A 78 8.91 2.53 -9.67
CA PRO A 78 8.28 1.22 -9.50
C PRO A 78 7.97 0.54 -10.84
N ASP A 79 8.38 -0.71 -11.01
CA ASP A 79 7.98 -1.55 -12.14
C ASP A 79 6.58 -2.14 -11.86
N LEU A 80 5.54 -1.48 -12.39
CA LEU A 80 4.14 -1.88 -12.16
C LEU A 80 3.83 -3.32 -12.63
N PRO A 81 4.28 -3.78 -13.82
CA PRO A 81 4.21 -5.19 -14.18
C PRO A 81 4.83 -6.14 -13.15
N ARG A 82 6.04 -5.84 -12.67
CA ARG A 82 6.74 -6.65 -11.67
C ARG A 82 5.99 -6.66 -10.33
N ARG A 83 5.55 -5.50 -9.86
CA ARG A 83 4.71 -5.31 -8.66
C ARG A 83 3.44 -6.16 -8.71
N ASN A 84 2.67 -6.02 -9.80
CA ASN A 84 1.41 -6.72 -9.97
C ASN A 84 1.62 -8.24 -10.12
N GLY A 85 2.71 -8.65 -10.77
CA GLY A 85 3.11 -10.05 -10.86
C GLY A 85 3.46 -10.65 -9.50
N ALA A 86 4.21 -9.94 -8.66
CA ALA A 86 4.52 -10.36 -7.30
C ALA A 86 3.25 -10.49 -6.44
N LEU A 87 2.36 -9.50 -6.51
CA LEU A 87 1.08 -9.53 -5.81
C LEU A 87 0.20 -10.72 -6.23
N ALA A 88 0.06 -10.97 -7.53
CA ALA A 88 -0.74 -12.09 -8.03
C ALA A 88 -0.19 -13.45 -7.57
N ARG A 89 1.14 -13.64 -7.61
CA ARG A 89 1.77 -14.86 -7.09
C ARG A 89 1.57 -15.01 -5.59
N LEU A 90 1.69 -13.91 -4.84
CA LEU A 90 1.46 -13.90 -3.40
C LEU A 90 0.01 -14.32 -3.07
N THR A 91 -1.00 -13.72 -3.72
CA THR A 91 -2.42 -14.07 -3.56
C THR A 91 -2.66 -15.57 -3.80
N GLN A 92 -2.11 -16.12 -4.89
CA GLN A 92 -2.25 -17.55 -5.21
C GLN A 92 -1.68 -18.46 -4.12
N ARG A 93 -0.55 -18.07 -3.51
CA ARG A 93 0.12 -18.90 -2.48
C ARG A 93 -0.57 -18.86 -1.13
N VAL A 94 -1.21 -17.75 -0.80
CA VAL A 94 -1.84 -17.56 0.51
C VAL A 94 -3.32 -17.94 0.55
N THR A 95 -3.91 -18.33 -0.59
CA THR A 95 -5.35 -18.63 -0.70
C THR A 95 -5.86 -19.68 0.29
N VAL A 96 -4.98 -20.58 0.74
CA VAL A 96 -5.30 -21.64 1.71
C VAL A 96 -5.40 -21.14 3.15
N VAL A 97 -4.95 -19.91 3.45
CA VAL A 97 -5.04 -19.28 4.77
C VAL A 97 -5.87 -18.01 4.65
N THR A 98 -7.15 -18.07 5.03
CA THR A 98 -8.12 -16.97 4.87
C THR A 98 -7.64 -15.63 5.46
N PRO A 99 -7.08 -15.57 6.70
CA PRO A 99 -6.60 -14.30 7.24
C PRO A 99 -5.47 -13.66 6.42
N LEU A 100 -4.62 -14.49 5.79
CA LEU A 100 -3.57 -14.00 4.90
C LEU A 100 -4.13 -13.50 3.58
N LEU A 101 -5.09 -14.23 3.02
CA LEU A 101 -5.76 -13.80 1.80
C LEU A 101 -6.41 -12.42 2.02
N GLU A 102 -7.19 -12.23 3.07
CA GLU A 102 -7.82 -10.93 3.41
C GLU A 102 -6.80 -9.80 3.56
N ALA A 103 -5.65 -10.08 4.19
CA ALA A 103 -4.57 -9.09 4.33
C ALA A 103 -3.95 -8.72 2.97
N VAL A 104 -3.73 -9.70 2.09
CA VAL A 104 -3.20 -9.45 0.72
C VAL A 104 -4.22 -8.72 -0.15
N GLU A 105 -5.51 -9.01 -0.01
CA GLU A 105 -6.58 -8.29 -0.70
C GLU A 105 -6.64 -6.81 -0.27
N THR A 106 -6.39 -6.54 1.01
CA THR A 106 -6.26 -5.17 1.54
C THR A 106 -5.10 -4.44 0.86
N VAL A 107 -3.93 -5.07 0.75
CA VAL A 107 -2.77 -4.52 0.01
C VAL A 107 -3.15 -4.23 -1.45
N ARG A 108 -3.84 -5.16 -2.12
CA ARG A 108 -4.28 -4.96 -3.51
C ARG A 108 -5.18 -3.73 -3.65
N ASN A 109 -6.15 -3.56 -2.76
CA ASN A 109 -7.07 -2.43 -2.81
C ASN A 109 -6.36 -1.09 -2.58
N LEU A 110 -5.31 -1.07 -1.75
CA LEU A 110 -4.49 0.12 -1.51
C LEU A 110 -3.58 0.46 -2.71
N LEU A 111 -3.24 -0.52 -3.55
CA LEU A 111 -2.36 -0.34 -4.72
C LEU A 111 -3.06 0.14 -6.00
N GLY A 112 -4.41 0.13 -6.01
CA GLY A 112 -5.24 0.50 -7.16
C GLY A 112 -5.30 -0.59 -8.22
#